data_AF-A0A1I5K424-F1
#
_entry.id   AF-A0A1I5K424-F1
#
_cell.length_a   1.000
_cell.length_b   1.000
_cell.length_c   1.000
_cell.angle_alpha   90.00
_cell.angle_beta   90.00
_cell.angle_gamma   90.00
#
_symmetry.space_group_name_H-M   'P 1'
#
loop_
_entity.id
_entity.type
_entity.pdbx_description
1 polymer ?
#
loop_
_entity_poly.entity_id
_entity_poly.type
_entity_poly.pdbx_seq_one_letter_code
_entity_poly.pdbx_strand_id
1 'polypeptide(L)'
;MAEGRIRNYGSGRNWQLVRRYGVTEAEVERMIAEQGGVCAICLRADAKHVDHDHLTGLVRRILCFKCNGGLGQFHDDPVRMRLAADYLELRGSHARRMHIEIGARVFGGPGRVRWDPFWRTAKNTTQSARHYHLRQKYGINDEDTQWLLKLQVGLCAVCSDLPAEHVDHDHTTGMVRGLACAECNTGMGQLRDDPITLRRAADYVTGRLVKTVATEDGGARLSLTVPDVDPASVPRGGWKALWEEDGQYRKETLPFDEELDFPPWDDSEPVGVPGSV
;
A
#
# COMPACT_ATOMS: atom_id res chain seq x y z
N MET A 1 38.84 -17.84 -4.45
CA MET A 1 37.95 -16.78 -3.88
C MET A 1 36.85 -17.34 -2.97
N ALA A 2 36.19 -18.46 -3.29
CA ALA A 2 35.14 -19.04 -2.45
C ALA A 2 35.65 -19.62 -1.11
N GLU A 3 36.81 -20.28 -1.12
CA GLU A 3 37.41 -20.91 0.08
C GLU A 3 37.77 -19.89 1.18
N GLY A 4 38.30 -18.72 0.81
CA GLY A 4 38.60 -17.66 1.78
C GLY A 4 37.36 -17.03 2.42
N ARG A 5 36.21 -17.06 1.73
CA ARG A 5 34.93 -16.58 2.28
C ARG A 5 34.37 -17.53 3.33
N ILE A 6 34.39 -18.83 3.04
CA ILE A 6 33.95 -19.87 3.99
C ILE A 6 34.86 -19.88 5.22
N ARG A 7 36.18 -19.78 5.03
CA ARG A 7 37.14 -19.78 6.15
C ARG A 7 36.95 -18.60 7.11
N ASN A 8 36.62 -17.42 6.60
CA ASN A 8 36.53 -16.20 7.43
C ASN A 8 35.11 -15.90 7.94
N TYR A 9 34.07 -16.38 7.25
CA TYR A 9 32.67 -16.05 7.56
C TYR A 9 31.78 -17.29 7.76
N GLY A 10 32.32 -18.50 7.74
CA GLY A 10 31.57 -19.75 7.93
C GLY A 10 30.72 -20.17 6.73
N SER A 11 29.94 -19.26 6.14
CA SER A 11 29.07 -19.53 4.98
C SER A 11 29.11 -18.40 3.95
N GLY A 12 28.80 -18.71 2.69
CA GLY A 12 28.67 -17.70 1.63
C GLY A 12 27.52 -16.71 1.90
N ARG A 13 26.46 -17.18 2.58
CA ARG A 13 25.32 -16.37 3.03
C ARG A 13 25.73 -15.39 4.11
N ASN A 14 26.44 -15.85 5.14
CA ASN A 14 26.91 -14.99 6.22
C ASN A 14 27.84 -13.88 5.71
N TRP A 15 28.74 -14.18 4.77
CA TRP A 15 29.57 -13.16 4.11
C TRP A 15 28.74 -12.07 3.42
N GLN A 16 27.66 -12.44 2.73
CA GLN A 16 26.78 -11.47 2.06
C GLN A 16 26.02 -10.61 3.07
N LEU A 17 25.51 -11.21 4.15
CA LEU A 17 24.78 -10.50 5.20
C LEU A 17 25.67 -9.47 5.89
N VAL A 18 26.87 -9.88 6.31
CA VAL A 18 27.83 -8.98 6.97
C VAL A 18 28.24 -7.84 6.04
N ARG A 19 28.52 -8.14 4.76
CA ARG A 19 28.96 -7.12 3.79
C ARG A 19 27.86 -6.12 3.42
N ARG A 20 26.61 -6.57 3.29
CA ARG A 20 25.50 -5.73 2.82
C ARG A 20 24.78 -5.01 3.95
N TYR A 21 24.64 -5.66 5.11
CA TYR A 21 23.74 -5.23 6.17
C TYR A 21 24.44 -5.13 7.53
N GLY A 22 25.72 -5.51 7.63
CA GLY A 22 26.45 -5.47 8.90
C GLY A 22 25.96 -6.47 9.95
N VAL A 23 25.13 -7.45 9.56
CA VAL A 23 24.59 -8.48 10.47
C VAL A 23 25.04 -9.88 10.06
N THR A 24 25.18 -10.75 11.03
CA THR A 24 25.50 -12.18 10.86
C THR A 24 24.25 -13.02 10.65
N GLU A 25 24.44 -14.24 10.15
CA GLU A 25 23.38 -15.24 10.00
C GLU A 25 22.69 -15.55 11.35
N ALA A 26 23.45 -15.66 12.43
CA ALA A 26 22.92 -15.89 13.78
C ALA A 26 22.08 -14.70 14.30
N GLU A 27 22.47 -13.47 13.98
CA GLU A 27 21.67 -12.28 14.35
C GLU A 27 20.36 -12.23 13.56
N VAL A 28 20.39 -12.59 12.28
CA VAL A 28 19.17 -12.70 11.46
C VAL A 28 18.25 -13.79 11.99
N GLU A 29 18.77 -14.96 12.36
CA GLU A 29 18.00 -16.04 12.96
C GLU A 29 17.36 -15.62 14.29
N ARG A 30 18.10 -14.85 15.12
CA ARG A 30 17.55 -14.27 16.35
C ARG A 30 16.41 -13.29 16.07
N MET A 31 16.57 -12.38 15.11
CA MET A 31 15.49 -11.45 14.73
C MET A 31 14.24 -12.18 14.20
N ILE A 32 14.42 -13.27 13.46
CA ILE A 32 13.31 -14.13 13.00
C ILE A 32 12.59 -14.76 14.20
N ALA A 33 13.34 -15.29 15.17
CA ALA A 33 12.77 -15.89 16.37
C ALA A 33 12.02 -14.87 17.24
N GLU A 34 12.58 -13.68 17.45
CA GLU A 34 11.94 -12.57 18.19
C GLU A 34 10.61 -12.12 17.54
N GLN A 35 10.49 -12.26 16.22
CA GLN A 35 9.27 -11.96 15.47
C GLN A 35 8.25 -13.12 15.44
N GLY A 36 8.52 -14.26 16.09
CA GLY A 36 7.69 -15.46 15.96
C GLY A 36 7.71 -16.06 14.55
N GLY A 37 8.76 -15.81 13.77
CA GLY A 37 8.93 -16.34 12.42
C GLY A 37 8.14 -15.64 11.30
N VAL A 38 7.33 -14.62 11.63
CA VAL A 38 6.46 -13.93 10.67
C VAL A 38 6.98 -12.56 10.26
N CYS A 39 6.63 -12.15 9.04
CA CYS A 39 6.89 -10.81 8.52
C CYS A 39 6.30 -9.74 9.45
N ALA A 40 7.14 -8.83 9.95
CA ALA A 40 6.73 -7.79 10.89
C ALA A 40 5.59 -6.90 10.35
N ILE A 41 5.55 -6.66 9.03
CA ILE A 41 4.50 -5.85 8.40
C ILE A 41 3.21 -6.62 8.23
N CYS A 42 3.20 -7.73 7.49
CA CYS A 42 1.92 -8.32 7.09
C CYS A 42 1.41 -9.44 7.99
N LEU A 43 2.24 -9.98 8.90
CA LEU A 43 1.92 -11.09 9.82
C LEU A 43 1.37 -12.38 9.16
N ARG A 44 1.37 -12.44 7.83
CA ARG A 44 0.75 -13.50 7.00
C ARG A 44 1.77 -14.39 6.27
N ALA A 45 3.04 -14.05 6.29
CA ALA A 45 4.09 -14.75 5.54
C ALA A 45 5.37 -14.85 6.36
N ASP A 46 6.18 -15.87 6.07
CA ASP A 46 7.46 -16.09 6.74
C ASP A 46 8.40 -14.88 6.58
N ALA A 47 9.13 -14.56 7.66
CA ALA A 47 10.20 -13.58 7.67
C ALA A 47 11.45 -14.14 6.99
N LYS A 48 11.84 -13.61 5.82
CA LYS A 48 12.94 -14.16 4.99
C LYS A 48 13.96 -13.13 4.50
N HIS A 49 13.62 -11.85 4.48
CA HIS A 49 14.42 -10.79 3.87
C HIS A 49 14.79 -9.74 4.91
N VAL A 50 16.09 -9.43 5.03
CA VAL A 50 16.57 -8.34 5.88
C VAL A 50 16.10 -7.02 5.27
N ASP A 51 15.30 -6.28 6.03
CA ASP A 51 14.92 -4.91 5.72
C ASP A 51 15.85 -3.94 6.41
N HIS A 52 16.13 -2.83 5.74
CA HIS A 52 17.01 -1.79 6.24
C HIS A 52 16.51 -0.44 5.77
N ASP A 53 16.83 0.58 6.55
CA ASP A 53 16.59 1.95 6.19
C ASP A 53 17.56 2.39 5.09
N HIS A 54 17.05 2.84 3.94
CA HIS A 54 17.88 3.19 2.80
C HIS A 54 18.72 4.47 2.99
N LEU A 55 18.38 5.30 3.99
CA LEU A 55 19.15 6.51 4.30
C LEU A 55 20.33 6.21 5.24
N THR A 56 20.10 5.43 6.28
CA THR A 56 21.06 5.15 7.35
C THR A 56 21.77 3.81 7.21
N GLY A 57 21.24 2.89 6.40
CA GLY A 57 21.70 1.52 6.28
C GLY A 57 21.36 0.63 7.48
N LEU A 58 20.66 1.15 8.49
CA LEU A 58 20.34 0.41 9.71
C LEU A 58 19.29 -0.66 9.43
N VAL A 59 19.58 -1.89 9.83
CA VAL A 59 18.63 -3.01 9.76
C VAL A 59 17.43 -2.72 10.65
N ARG A 60 16.23 -2.71 10.06
CA ARG A 60 14.98 -2.52 10.79
C ARG A 60 14.52 -3.86 11.34
N ARG A 61 14.05 -4.76 10.47
CA ARG A 61 13.51 -6.10 10.81
C ARG A 61 13.60 -7.08 9.64
N ILE A 62 13.08 -8.29 9.83
CA ILE A 62 12.99 -9.30 8.78
C ILE A 62 11.57 -9.33 8.19
N LEU A 63 11.45 -9.15 6.89
CA LEU A 63 10.19 -9.08 6.17
C LEU A 63 10.01 -10.26 5.20
N CYS A 64 8.81 -10.42 4.65
CA CYS A 64 8.61 -11.26 3.47
C CYS A 64 9.01 -10.49 2.19
N PHE A 65 9.33 -11.23 1.13
CA PHE A 65 9.75 -10.66 -0.17
C PHE A 65 8.79 -9.58 -0.68
N LYS A 66 7.49 -9.85 -0.58
CA LYS A 66 6.42 -8.95 -1.05
C LYS A 66 6.38 -7.64 -0.27
N CYS A 67 6.50 -7.68 1.06
CA CYS A 67 6.44 -6.46 1.86
C CYS A 67 7.69 -5.62 1.69
N ASN A 68 8.88 -6.24 1.68
CA ASN A 68 10.14 -5.53 1.42
C ASN A 68 10.13 -4.86 0.03
N GLY A 69 9.75 -5.61 -1.02
CA GLY A 69 9.59 -5.02 -2.36
C GLY A 69 8.58 -3.86 -2.37
N GLY A 70 7.45 -4.03 -1.67
CA GLY A 70 6.40 -3.01 -1.59
C GLY A 70 6.90 -1.71 -0.96
N LEU A 71 7.70 -1.78 0.11
CA LEU A 71 8.36 -0.61 0.69
C LEU A 71 9.23 0.10 -0.36
N GLY A 72 10.01 -0.66 -1.12
CA GLY A 72 10.84 -0.12 -2.20
C GLY A 72 10.03 0.55 -3.31
N GLN A 73 8.87 0.01 -3.70
CA GLN A 73 7.98 0.64 -4.71
C GLN A 73 7.40 1.97 -4.23
N PHE A 74 7.15 2.09 -2.93
CA PHE A 74 6.73 3.35 -2.31
C PHE A 74 7.90 4.23 -1.86
N HIS A 75 9.15 3.83 -2.14
CA HIS A 75 10.37 4.55 -1.73
C HIS A 75 10.42 4.87 -0.23
N ASP A 76 9.94 3.95 0.60
CA ASP A 76 9.78 4.15 2.06
C ASP A 76 8.91 5.37 2.44
N ASP A 77 8.09 5.91 1.53
CA ASP A 77 7.23 7.07 1.81
C ASP A 77 5.94 6.65 2.57
N PRO A 78 5.82 7.00 3.87
CA PRO A 78 4.65 6.63 4.66
C PRO A 78 3.37 7.37 4.23
N VAL A 79 3.48 8.58 3.67
CA VAL A 79 2.33 9.35 3.19
C VAL A 79 1.75 8.68 1.96
N ARG A 80 2.60 8.30 1.01
CA ARG A 80 2.18 7.60 -0.22
C ARG A 80 1.52 6.25 0.06
N MET A 81 2.02 5.50 1.06
CA MET A 81 1.38 4.25 1.51
C MET A 81 0.01 4.49 2.16
N ARG A 82 -0.16 5.56 2.93
CA ARG A 82 -1.46 5.95 3.52
C ARG A 82 -2.45 6.35 2.44
N LEU A 83 -2.05 7.20 1.49
CA LEU A 83 -2.86 7.57 0.32
C LEU A 83 -3.28 6.34 -0.49
N ALA A 84 -2.39 5.37 -0.66
CA ALA A 84 -2.72 4.11 -1.32
C ALA A 84 -3.78 3.31 -0.53
N ALA A 85 -3.69 3.26 0.81
CA ALA A 85 -4.70 2.59 1.63
C ALA A 85 -6.08 3.25 1.47
N ASP A 86 -6.13 4.58 1.48
CA ASP A 86 -7.37 5.34 1.35
C ASP A 86 -7.95 5.21 -0.06
N TYR A 87 -7.09 5.24 -1.09
CA TYR A 87 -7.48 4.97 -2.47
C TYR A 87 -8.14 3.59 -2.65
N LEU A 88 -7.58 2.53 -2.03
CA LEU A 88 -8.18 1.19 -2.07
C LEU A 88 -9.52 1.11 -1.34
N GLU A 89 -9.71 1.88 -0.26
CA GLU A 89 -10.98 1.99 0.46
C GLU A 89 -11.97 2.96 -0.17
N LEU A 90 -11.64 3.53 -1.34
CA LEU A 90 -12.45 4.53 -2.03
C LEU A 90 -12.71 5.77 -1.15
N ARG A 91 -11.67 6.23 -0.46
CA ARG A 91 -11.63 7.47 0.32
C ARG A 91 -10.70 8.49 -0.33
N GLY A 92 -10.66 9.69 0.25
CA GLY A 92 -9.80 10.78 -0.22
C GLY A 92 -10.31 11.54 -1.46
N SER A 93 -9.47 12.47 -1.93
CA SER A 93 -9.83 13.47 -2.95
C SER A 93 -10.18 12.86 -4.30
N HIS A 94 -9.47 11.82 -4.74
CA HIS A 94 -9.74 11.15 -6.03
C HIS A 94 -11.11 10.47 -6.05
N ALA A 95 -11.44 9.67 -5.02
CA ALA A 95 -12.73 9.01 -4.92
C ALA A 95 -13.89 10.04 -4.83
N ARG A 96 -13.68 11.16 -4.12
CA ARG A 96 -14.62 12.28 -4.07
C ARG A 96 -14.79 12.94 -5.43
N ARG A 97 -13.70 13.18 -6.17
CA ARG A 97 -13.72 13.74 -7.52
C ARG A 97 -14.52 12.87 -8.47
N MET A 98 -14.30 11.55 -8.44
CA MET A 98 -15.10 10.58 -9.19
C MET A 98 -16.59 10.70 -8.84
N HIS A 99 -16.93 10.75 -7.55
CA HIS A 99 -18.32 10.87 -7.11
C HIS A 99 -18.99 12.17 -7.59
N ILE A 100 -18.30 13.31 -7.55
CA ILE A 100 -18.82 14.59 -8.05
C ILE A 100 -19.12 14.52 -9.55
N GLU A 101 -18.26 13.88 -10.33
CA GLU A 101 -18.31 13.90 -11.79
C GLU A 101 -19.27 12.85 -12.37
N ILE A 102 -19.40 11.69 -11.72
CA ILE A 102 -20.20 10.57 -12.25
C ILE A 102 -21.18 9.96 -11.24
N GLY A 103 -21.33 10.55 -10.05
CA GLY A 103 -22.21 10.03 -8.99
C GLY A 103 -21.71 8.75 -8.30
N ALA A 104 -20.52 8.25 -8.65
CA ALA A 104 -19.94 7.02 -8.13
C ALA A 104 -18.43 7.16 -7.86
N ARG A 105 -17.91 6.43 -6.86
CA ARG A 105 -16.48 6.44 -6.50
C ARG A 105 -15.61 5.52 -7.37
N VAL A 106 -16.26 4.70 -8.20
CA VAL A 106 -15.65 3.76 -9.14
C VAL A 106 -16.40 3.80 -10.47
N PHE A 107 -15.76 3.33 -11.52
CA PHE A 107 -16.28 3.32 -12.88
C PHE A 107 -16.05 1.95 -13.55
N GLY A 108 -16.73 1.66 -14.66
CA GLY A 108 -16.49 0.45 -15.46
C GLY A 108 -17.06 -0.82 -14.83
N GLY A 109 -16.29 -1.91 -14.88
CA GLY A 109 -16.67 -3.23 -14.41
C GLY A 109 -17.18 -4.16 -15.52
N PRO A 110 -16.97 -5.49 -15.42
CA PRO A 110 -17.36 -6.46 -16.46
C PRO A 110 -18.84 -6.41 -16.86
N GLY A 111 -19.71 -5.95 -15.94
CA GLY A 111 -21.15 -5.80 -16.16
C GLY A 111 -21.54 -4.60 -17.02
N ARG A 112 -20.73 -3.54 -17.08
CA ARG A 112 -21.07 -2.28 -17.80
C ARG A 112 -21.36 -2.52 -19.27
N VAL A 113 -20.53 -3.34 -19.92
CA VAL A 113 -20.61 -3.62 -21.36
C VAL A 113 -21.95 -4.25 -21.77
N ARG A 114 -22.67 -4.88 -20.82
CA ARG A 114 -23.95 -5.56 -21.09
C ARG A 114 -25.18 -4.67 -20.99
N TRP A 115 -25.13 -3.57 -20.24
CA TRP A 115 -26.34 -2.84 -19.84
C TRP A 115 -26.31 -1.33 -20.09
N ASP A 116 -25.18 -0.75 -20.50
CA ASP A 116 -25.06 0.68 -20.78
C ASP A 116 -25.58 1.00 -22.20
N PRO A 117 -26.76 1.64 -22.37
CA PRO A 117 -27.29 2.02 -23.68
C PRO A 117 -26.50 3.17 -24.34
N PHE A 118 -25.67 3.88 -23.55
CA PHE A 118 -24.70 4.87 -24.00
C PHE A 118 -23.29 4.27 -24.13
N TRP A 119 -23.16 2.94 -23.99
CA TRP A 119 -21.94 2.22 -24.37
C TRP A 119 -21.66 2.55 -25.82
N ARG A 120 -20.66 3.41 -26.05
CA ARG A 120 -20.37 3.96 -27.37
C ARG A 120 -20.08 2.81 -28.32
N THR A 121 -21.01 2.55 -29.22
CA THR A 121 -20.96 1.43 -30.15
C THR A 121 -19.71 1.57 -31.02
N ALA A 122 -19.08 0.44 -31.33
CA ALA A 122 -17.84 0.39 -32.09
C ALA A 122 -17.96 1.17 -33.42
N LYS A 123 -17.00 2.05 -33.70
CA LYS A 123 -16.72 2.47 -35.07
C LYS A 123 -16.26 1.25 -35.87
N ASN A 124 -16.66 1.15 -37.14
CA ASN A 124 -16.30 0.11 -38.12
C ASN A 124 -14.81 0.15 -38.53
N THR A 125 -13.91 0.17 -37.55
CA THR A 125 -12.46 0.19 -37.74
C THR A 125 -11.84 -0.88 -36.86
N THR A 126 -10.82 -1.57 -37.37
CA THR A 126 -10.04 -2.56 -36.62
C THR A 126 -9.49 -1.91 -35.35
N GLN A 127 -10.00 -2.31 -34.19
CA GLN A 127 -9.58 -1.73 -32.91
C GLN A 127 -8.28 -2.38 -32.43
N SER A 128 -7.49 -1.65 -31.63
CA SER A 128 -6.22 -2.16 -31.10
C SER A 128 -6.42 -3.38 -30.19
N ALA A 129 -5.42 -4.25 -30.07
CA ALA A 129 -5.47 -5.36 -29.10
C ALA A 129 -5.70 -4.86 -27.66
N ARG A 130 -5.18 -3.65 -27.34
CA ARG A 130 -5.40 -2.95 -26.07
C ARG A 130 -6.89 -2.66 -25.85
N HIS A 131 -7.61 -2.18 -26.86
CA HIS A 131 -9.05 -1.92 -26.79
C HIS A 131 -9.83 -3.16 -26.35
N TYR A 132 -9.57 -4.31 -26.99
CA TYR A 132 -10.25 -5.56 -26.64
C TYR A 132 -9.88 -6.05 -25.24
N HIS A 133 -8.61 -5.92 -24.84
CA HIS A 133 -8.18 -6.25 -23.48
C HIS A 133 -8.89 -5.41 -22.42
N LEU A 134 -8.94 -4.08 -22.60
CA LEU A 134 -9.58 -3.17 -21.66
C LEU A 134 -11.08 -3.46 -21.51
N ARG A 135 -11.76 -3.75 -22.62
CA ARG A 135 -13.18 -4.08 -22.62
C ARG A 135 -13.49 -5.37 -21.88
N GLN A 136 -12.74 -6.43 -22.16
CA GLN A 136 -13.00 -7.74 -21.56
C GLN A 136 -12.68 -7.77 -20.06
N LYS A 137 -11.60 -7.09 -19.66
CA LYS A 137 -11.11 -7.15 -18.28
C LYS A 137 -11.72 -6.11 -17.35
N TYR A 138 -11.91 -4.88 -17.84
CA TYR A 138 -12.27 -3.73 -17.00
C TYR A 138 -13.63 -3.13 -17.36
N GLY A 139 -14.24 -3.55 -18.47
CA GLY A 139 -15.47 -2.93 -18.96
C GLY A 139 -15.33 -1.46 -19.31
N ILE A 140 -14.13 -1.04 -19.76
CA ILE A 140 -13.84 0.31 -20.24
C ILE A 140 -13.22 0.26 -21.64
N ASN A 141 -13.30 1.36 -22.38
CA ASN A 141 -12.63 1.53 -23.67
C ASN A 141 -11.53 2.61 -23.61
N ASP A 142 -10.92 2.91 -24.77
CA ASP A 142 -9.86 3.93 -24.84
C ASP A 142 -10.39 5.35 -24.57
N GLU A 143 -11.63 5.67 -24.95
CA GLU A 143 -12.25 6.97 -24.66
C GLU A 143 -12.51 7.14 -23.16
N ASP A 144 -12.95 6.09 -22.48
CA ASP A 144 -13.12 6.07 -21.03
C ASP A 144 -11.77 6.27 -20.31
N THR A 145 -10.71 5.61 -20.82
CA THR A 145 -9.35 5.76 -20.28
C THR A 145 -8.83 7.19 -20.48
N GLN A 146 -9.06 7.78 -21.65
CA GLN A 146 -8.69 9.16 -21.93
C GLN A 146 -9.47 10.16 -21.07
N TRP A 147 -10.76 9.91 -20.83
CA TRP A 147 -11.57 10.72 -19.92
C TRP A 147 -11.02 10.64 -18.49
N LEU A 148 -10.73 9.44 -17.98
CA LEU A 148 -10.17 9.24 -16.65
C LEU A 148 -8.80 9.90 -16.49
N LEU A 149 -7.96 9.83 -17.53
CA LEU A 149 -6.66 10.51 -17.56
C LEU A 149 -6.82 12.04 -17.48
N LYS A 150 -7.78 12.61 -18.22
CA LYS A 150 -8.08 14.06 -18.15
C LYS A 150 -8.63 14.45 -16.78
N LEU A 151 -9.51 13.62 -16.21
CA LEU A 151 -10.07 13.85 -14.88
C LEU A 151 -8.97 13.93 -13.82
N GLN A 152 -7.95 13.08 -13.95
CA GLN A 152 -6.77 13.04 -13.08
C GLN A 152 -5.65 13.99 -13.51
N VAL A 153 -5.92 14.93 -14.42
CA VAL A 153 -4.93 15.90 -14.96
C VAL A 153 -3.63 15.25 -15.45
N GLY A 154 -3.69 14.01 -15.92
CA GLY A 154 -2.54 13.23 -16.41
C GLY A 154 -1.72 12.51 -15.33
N LEU A 155 -2.07 12.63 -14.05
CA LEU A 155 -1.27 12.16 -12.92
C LEU A 155 -1.93 10.96 -12.22
N CYS A 156 -1.12 10.23 -11.45
CA CYS A 156 -1.54 9.06 -10.69
C CYS A 156 -2.61 9.40 -9.65
N ALA A 157 -3.70 8.62 -9.62
CA ALA A 157 -4.79 8.76 -8.66
C ALA A 157 -4.40 8.57 -7.18
N VAL A 158 -3.23 7.99 -6.93
CA VAL A 158 -2.73 7.69 -5.58
C VAL A 158 -1.76 8.77 -5.11
N CYS A 159 -0.64 8.98 -5.84
CA CYS A 159 0.39 9.92 -5.40
C CYS A 159 0.24 11.33 -5.99
N SER A 160 -0.49 11.49 -7.09
CA SER A 160 -0.57 12.75 -7.84
C SER A 160 0.78 13.33 -8.32
N ASP A 161 1.87 12.55 -8.26
CA ASP A 161 3.22 13.04 -8.62
C ASP A 161 3.75 12.48 -9.94
N LEU A 162 3.33 11.26 -10.29
CA LEU A 162 3.84 10.51 -11.45
C LEU A 162 2.76 10.34 -12.52
N PRO A 163 3.14 10.16 -13.81
CA PRO A 163 2.19 9.91 -14.89
C PRO A 163 1.25 8.73 -14.59
N ALA A 164 -0.04 8.92 -14.90
CA ALA A 164 -1.05 7.87 -14.84
C ALA A 164 -0.94 6.96 -16.08
N GLU A 165 -0.53 5.70 -15.87
CA GLU A 165 -0.20 4.79 -16.97
C GLU A 165 -1.00 3.48 -16.93
N HIS A 166 -1.41 3.05 -15.74
CA HIS A 166 -2.00 1.74 -15.49
C HIS A 166 -3.44 1.89 -15.00
N VAL A 167 -4.36 1.12 -15.59
CA VAL A 167 -5.74 1.03 -15.09
C VAL A 167 -5.74 0.18 -13.84
N ASP A 168 -5.97 0.82 -12.70
CA ASP A 168 -6.14 0.13 -11.42
C ASP A 168 -7.62 -0.20 -11.20
N HIS A 169 -7.85 -1.38 -10.63
CA HIS A 169 -9.16 -1.96 -10.49
C HIS A 169 -9.22 -2.83 -9.24
N ASP A 170 -10.42 -3.00 -8.73
CA ASP A 170 -10.70 -3.95 -7.69
C ASP A 170 -10.68 -5.38 -8.24
N HIS A 171 -9.86 -6.25 -7.64
CA HIS A 171 -9.68 -7.62 -8.10
C HIS A 171 -10.87 -8.55 -7.79
N THR A 172 -11.84 -8.10 -6.97
CA THR A 172 -13.04 -8.87 -6.65
C THR A 172 -14.19 -8.51 -7.60
N THR A 173 -14.41 -7.23 -7.82
CA THR A 173 -15.54 -6.69 -8.58
C THR A 173 -15.20 -6.34 -10.03
N GLY A 174 -13.91 -6.15 -10.33
CA GLY A 174 -13.44 -5.64 -11.62
C GLY A 174 -13.71 -4.15 -11.85
N MET A 175 -14.25 -3.43 -10.85
CA MET A 175 -14.53 -2.01 -10.95
C MET A 175 -13.23 -1.20 -10.97
N VAL A 176 -13.15 -0.25 -11.89
CA VAL A 176 -11.99 0.63 -12.05
C VAL A 176 -12.05 1.71 -10.97
N ARG A 177 -10.96 1.84 -10.20
CA ARG A 177 -10.82 2.87 -9.17
C ARG A 177 -10.18 4.14 -9.74
N GLY A 178 -9.23 4.00 -10.66
CA GLY A 178 -8.46 5.11 -11.22
C GLY A 178 -7.34 4.66 -12.15
N LEU A 179 -6.57 5.61 -12.66
CA LEU A 179 -5.26 5.34 -13.28
C LEU A 179 -4.13 5.58 -12.28
N ALA A 180 -3.26 4.59 -12.12
CA ALA A 180 -2.10 4.66 -11.24
C ALA A 180 -0.79 4.71 -12.06
N CYS A 181 0.27 5.25 -11.45
CA CYS A 181 1.62 5.08 -11.97
C CYS A 181 2.11 3.63 -11.74
N ALA A 182 3.15 3.22 -12.46
CA ALA A 182 3.70 1.86 -12.38
C ALA A 182 4.11 1.46 -10.95
N GLU A 183 4.72 2.39 -10.22
CA GLU A 183 5.18 2.19 -8.85
C GLU A 183 4.02 2.02 -7.86
N CYS A 184 3.04 2.93 -7.84
CA CYS A 184 1.88 2.81 -6.94
C CYS A 184 1.10 1.52 -7.22
N ASN A 185 0.84 1.23 -8.51
CA ASN A 185 0.09 0.04 -8.90
C ASN A 185 0.81 -1.25 -8.45
N THR A 186 2.13 -1.33 -8.69
CA THR A 186 2.94 -2.49 -8.29
C THR A 186 3.11 -2.57 -6.78
N GLY A 187 3.31 -1.44 -6.12
CA GLY A 187 3.44 -1.33 -4.67
C GLY A 187 2.19 -1.81 -3.94
N MET A 188 1.01 -1.36 -4.37
CA MET A 188 -0.28 -1.85 -3.85
C MET A 188 -0.39 -3.37 -4.03
N GLY A 189 -0.13 -3.88 -5.23
CA GLY A 189 -0.18 -5.32 -5.50
C GLY A 189 0.83 -6.15 -4.69
N GLN A 190 2.04 -5.64 -4.46
CA GLN A 190 3.04 -6.27 -3.60
C GLN A 190 2.60 -6.26 -2.13
N LEU A 191 1.94 -5.19 -1.68
CA LEU A 191 1.30 -5.12 -0.38
C LEU A 191 -0.09 -5.77 -0.36
N ARG A 192 -0.44 -6.55 -1.40
CA ARG A 192 -1.62 -7.41 -1.55
C ARG A 192 -2.94 -6.66 -1.65
N ASP A 193 -2.93 -5.45 -2.19
CA ASP A 193 -4.11 -4.61 -2.37
C ASP A 193 -4.92 -4.48 -1.07
N ASP A 194 -4.19 -4.35 0.04
CA ASP A 194 -4.73 -4.50 1.38
C ASP A 194 -4.43 -3.24 2.23
N PRO A 195 -5.45 -2.42 2.51
CA PRO A 195 -5.31 -1.17 3.26
C PRO A 195 -4.63 -1.33 4.62
N ILE A 196 -4.87 -2.44 5.33
CA ILE A 196 -4.26 -2.70 6.64
C ILE A 196 -2.75 -2.91 6.48
N THR A 197 -2.32 -3.71 5.49
CA THR A 197 -0.89 -3.93 5.21
C THR A 197 -0.19 -2.63 4.80
N LEU A 198 -0.85 -1.77 4.01
CA LEU A 198 -0.32 -0.45 3.64
C LEU A 198 -0.14 0.49 4.84
N ARG A 199 -1.14 0.59 5.72
CA ARG A 199 -1.03 1.40 6.95
C ARG A 199 0.04 0.86 7.89
N ARG A 200 0.12 -0.47 8.06
CA ARG A 200 1.20 -1.11 8.82
C ARG A 200 2.57 -0.85 8.21
N ALA A 201 2.71 -0.86 6.87
CA ALA A 201 3.94 -0.52 6.18
C ALA A 201 4.37 0.94 6.45
N ALA A 202 3.43 1.90 6.41
CA ALA A 202 3.70 3.29 6.77
C ALA A 202 4.16 3.44 8.23
N ASP A 203 3.54 2.71 9.14
CA ASP A 203 3.92 2.73 10.56
C ASP A 203 5.25 2.00 10.81
N TYR A 204 5.59 1.02 9.97
CA TYR A 204 6.86 0.33 10.03
C TYR A 204 8.03 1.26 9.67
N VAL A 205 7.95 1.97 8.54
CA VAL A 205 9.01 2.88 8.10
C VAL A 205 9.16 4.09 9.02
N THR A 206 8.08 4.49 9.71
CA THR A 206 8.11 5.55 10.74
C THR A 206 8.46 5.06 12.14
N GLY A 207 8.83 3.77 12.31
CA GLY A 207 9.23 3.21 13.60
C GLY A 207 8.11 3.05 14.63
N ARG A 208 6.85 3.19 14.22
CA ARG A 208 5.66 3.10 15.09
C ARG A 208 5.04 1.70 15.18
N LEU A 209 5.37 0.83 14.22
CA LEU A 209 4.78 -0.52 14.15
C LEU A 209 5.37 -1.48 15.17
N VAL A 210 6.70 -1.54 15.26
CA VAL A 210 7.41 -2.53 16.09
C VAL A 210 7.89 -1.87 17.36
N LYS A 211 7.36 -2.29 18.49
CA LYS A 211 7.73 -1.76 19.82
C LYS A 211 8.43 -2.81 20.65
N THR A 212 9.19 -2.35 21.63
CA THR A 212 9.75 -3.21 22.69
C THR A 212 8.91 -3.03 23.95
N VAL A 213 8.51 -4.14 24.56
CA VAL A 213 7.69 -4.17 25.78
C VAL A 213 8.46 -4.93 26.86
N ALA A 214 8.47 -4.39 28.08
CA ALA A 214 9.07 -5.05 29.23
C ALA A 214 8.25 -6.28 29.63
N THR A 215 8.92 -7.37 29.99
CA THR A 215 8.30 -8.59 30.50
C THR A 215 8.35 -8.62 32.03
N GLU A 216 7.46 -9.39 32.66
CA GLU A 216 7.34 -9.46 34.13
C GLU A 216 8.60 -9.97 34.84
N ASP A 217 9.40 -10.78 34.14
CA ASP A 217 10.69 -11.31 34.60
C ASP A 217 11.86 -10.32 34.44
N GLY A 218 11.59 -9.07 34.07
CA GLY A 218 12.60 -8.03 33.87
C GLY A 218 13.31 -8.09 32.52
N GLY A 219 12.83 -8.93 31.60
CA GLY A 219 13.27 -8.99 30.21
C GLY A 219 12.55 -7.98 29.30
N ALA A 220 12.72 -8.17 27.99
CA ALA A 220 12.02 -7.40 26.97
C ALA A 220 11.68 -8.26 25.76
N ARG A 221 10.51 -8.02 25.16
CA ARG A 221 10.04 -8.68 23.94
C ARG A 221 9.56 -7.68 22.91
N LEU A 222 9.30 -8.17 21.69
CA LEU A 222 8.65 -7.37 20.66
C LEU A 222 7.14 -7.32 20.86
N SER A 223 6.56 -6.23 20.36
CA SER A 223 5.15 -6.04 20.09
C SER A 223 5.00 -5.66 18.63
N LEU A 224 4.13 -6.37 17.90
CA LEU A 224 3.92 -6.19 16.45
C LEU A 224 2.51 -5.69 16.10
N THR A 225 1.63 -5.57 17.10
CA THR A 225 0.21 -5.24 16.96
C THR A 225 -0.23 -4.27 18.05
N VAL A 226 -1.34 -3.59 17.82
CA VAL A 226 -2.12 -2.89 18.82
C VAL A 226 -3.55 -3.45 18.77
N PRO A 227 -4.08 -4.05 19.84
CA PRO A 227 -3.45 -4.24 21.15
C PRO A 227 -2.22 -5.14 21.09
N ASP A 228 -1.36 -4.96 22.10
CA ASP A 228 -0.10 -5.68 22.22
C ASP A 228 -0.36 -7.17 22.48
N VAL A 229 0.34 -8.01 21.71
CA VAL A 229 0.39 -9.46 21.90
C VAL A 229 1.83 -9.93 21.78
N ASP A 230 2.22 -10.86 22.66
CA ASP A 230 3.52 -11.52 22.57
C ASP A 230 3.59 -12.39 21.29
N PRO A 231 4.48 -12.10 20.33
CA PRO A 231 4.62 -12.91 19.13
C PRO A 231 4.95 -14.38 19.40
N ALA A 232 5.61 -14.70 20.52
CA ALA A 232 5.92 -16.07 20.90
C ALA A 232 4.68 -16.86 21.35
N SER A 233 3.62 -16.17 21.76
CA SER A 233 2.36 -16.80 22.21
C SER A 233 1.41 -17.16 21.05
N VAL A 234 1.64 -16.60 19.85
CA VAL A 234 0.75 -16.77 18.70
C VAL A 234 1.15 -18.03 17.92
N PRO A 235 0.28 -19.05 17.83
CA PRO A 235 0.58 -20.24 17.03
C PRO A 235 0.68 -19.88 15.55
N ARG A 236 1.38 -20.71 14.78
CA ARG A 236 1.51 -20.50 13.33
C ARG A 236 0.11 -20.46 12.68
N GLY A 237 -0.20 -19.35 12.00
CA GLY A 237 -1.52 -19.11 11.41
C GLY A 237 -2.53 -18.41 12.33
N GLY A 238 -2.22 -18.19 13.61
CA GLY A 238 -3.07 -17.50 14.59
C GLY A 238 -3.11 -15.96 14.45
N TRP A 239 -2.38 -15.40 13.50
CA TRP A 239 -2.22 -13.95 13.34
C TRP A 239 -3.40 -13.22 12.71
N LYS A 240 -4.35 -13.92 12.09
CA LYS A 240 -5.41 -13.28 11.29
C LYS A 240 -6.27 -12.31 12.13
N ALA A 241 -6.78 -12.77 13.27
CA ALA A 241 -7.64 -11.94 14.13
C ALA A 241 -6.89 -10.73 14.69
N LEU A 242 -5.65 -10.94 15.17
CA LEU A 242 -4.79 -9.88 15.69
C LEU A 242 -4.43 -8.83 14.61
N TRP A 243 -4.23 -9.29 13.38
CA TRP A 243 -3.97 -8.42 12.24
C TRP A 243 -5.20 -7.60 11.84
N GLU A 244 -6.41 -8.19 11.88
CA GLU A 244 -7.67 -7.48 11.65
C GLU A 244 -7.93 -6.43 12.74
N GLU A 245 -7.73 -6.80 14.01
CA GLU A 245 -7.89 -5.91 15.16
C GLU A 245 -6.90 -4.73 15.12
N ASP A 246 -5.61 -4.98 14.83
CA ASP A 246 -4.63 -3.91 14.66
C ASP A 246 -4.94 -3.01 13.47
N GLY A 247 -5.46 -3.57 12.38
CA GLY A 247 -5.93 -2.81 11.25
C GLY A 247 -7.07 -1.85 11.61
N GLN A 248 -8.05 -2.34 12.37
CA GLN A 248 -9.16 -1.52 12.85
C GLN A 248 -8.67 -0.41 13.78
N TYR A 249 -7.80 -0.74 14.75
CA TYR A 249 -7.20 0.24 15.64
C TYR A 249 -6.48 1.36 14.87
N ARG A 250 -5.65 1.01 13.87
CA ARG A 250 -4.92 1.99 13.05
C ARG A 250 -5.85 2.85 12.21
N LYS A 251 -6.95 2.29 11.74
CA LYS A 251 -7.97 3.04 10.99
C LYS A 251 -8.67 4.08 11.86
N GLU A 252 -8.98 3.74 13.12
CA GLU A 252 -9.66 4.63 14.06
C GLU A 252 -8.73 5.69 14.67
N THR A 253 -7.48 5.33 14.98
CA THR A 253 -6.59 6.15 15.83
C THR A 253 -5.61 7.00 15.03
N LEU A 254 -5.46 6.75 13.73
CA LEU A 254 -4.58 7.55 12.85
C LEU A 254 -5.44 8.22 11.78
N PRO A 255 -6.29 9.19 12.15
CA PRO A 255 -7.13 9.89 11.20
C PRO A 255 -6.23 10.66 10.23
N PHE A 256 -6.07 10.14 9.02
CA PHE A 256 -5.73 10.97 7.88
C PHE A 256 -6.97 11.75 7.40
N ASP A 257 -8.14 11.43 7.93
CA ASP A 257 -9.36 11.37 7.12
C ASP A 257 -10.61 11.92 7.83
N GLU A 258 -10.46 12.86 8.77
CA GLU A 258 -11.62 13.59 9.34
C GLU A 258 -11.75 15.05 8.87
N GLU A 259 -10.71 15.67 8.30
CA GLU A 259 -10.76 17.09 7.85
C GLU A 259 -10.93 17.26 6.32
N LEU A 260 -10.89 16.18 5.53
CA LEU A 260 -10.96 16.26 4.06
C LEU A 260 -12.32 15.88 3.46
N ASP A 261 -13.22 15.26 4.25
CA ASP A 261 -14.53 14.84 3.74
C ASP A 261 -15.50 16.02 3.54
N PHE A 262 -15.28 17.15 4.23
CA PHE A 262 -15.86 18.44 3.91
C PHE A 262 -14.81 19.52 4.13
N PRO A 263 -14.39 20.27 3.10
CA PRO A 263 -13.75 21.54 3.41
C PRO A 263 -14.77 22.41 4.16
N PRO A 264 -14.41 23.00 5.32
CA PRO A 264 -15.26 23.93 6.05
C PRO A 264 -15.24 25.29 5.33
N TRP A 265 -15.47 25.32 4.02
CA TRP A 265 -15.85 26.55 3.36
C TRP A 265 -17.19 26.93 3.97
N ASP A 266 -17.11 27.75 5.00
CA ASP A 266 -18.21 28.38 5.70
C ASP A 266 -19.25 28.87 4.68
N ASP A 267 -20.51 28.48 4.89
CA ASP A 267 -21.68 29.01 4.17
C ASP A 267 -21.96 30.48 4.55
N SER A 268 -21.10 31.13 5.33
CA SER A 268 -21.16 32.57 5.58
C SER A 268 -21.21 33.32 4.25
N GLU A 269 -22.30 34.08 4.06
CA GLU A 269 -22.51 34.92 2.90
C GLU A 269 -21.25 35.76 2.59
N PRO A 270 -20.90 35.94 1.31
CA PRO A 270 -19.75 36.74 0.94
C PRO A 270 -19.88 38.14 1.56
N VAL A 271 -18.94 38.48 2.45
CA VAL A 271 -18.83 39.80 3.06
C VAL A 271 -18.83 40.81 1.93
N GLY A 272 -19.91 41.62 1.88
CA GLY A 272 -20.22 42.48 0.75
C GLY A 272 -19.01 43.32 0.33
N VAL A 273 -18.72 43.29 -0.97
CA VAL A 273 -17.79 44.23 -1.60
C VAL A 273 -18.33 45.64 -1.30
N PRO A 274 -17.59 46.53 -0.62
CA PRO A 274 -18.05 47.88 -0.40
C PRO A 274 -18.21 48.57 -1.75
N GLY A 275 -19.43 49.01 -2.04
CA GLY A 275 -19.76 49.73 -3.26
C GLY A 275 -18.84 50.95 -3.42
N SER A 276 -18.19 51.02 -4.58
CA SER A 276 -17.51 52.23 -5.05
C SER A 276 -18.54 53.35 -5.18
N VAL A 277 -18.28 54.45 -4.47
CA VAL A 277 -18.92 55.76 -4.67
C VAL A 277 -18.48 56.36 -5.99
#